data_AF-A8WVI3-F1
#
_entry.id   AF-A8WVI3-F1
#
_cell.length_a   1.000
_cell.length_b   1.000
_cell.length_c   1.000
_cell.angle_alpha   90.00
_cell.angle_beta   90.00
_cell.angle_gamma   90.00
#
_symmetry.space_group_name_H-M   'P 1'
#
loop_
_entity.id
_entity.type
_entity.pdbx_description
1 polymer ?
#
loop_
_entity_poly.entity_id
_entity_poly.type
_entity_poly.pdbx_seq_one_letter_code
_entity_poly.pdbx_strand_id
1 'polypeptide(L)'
;MNFQILLILSLVGFGAAGLNNSLDGLDSELKAELEGKYKKLGEWVKEKIEQGLEPGKDKLSNVKVIAREIVDHGVDESKDVATEASDFLRPYKADLGVLYGEVRATLEEVLKIN
;
A
#
# COMPACT_ATOMS: atom_id res chain seq x y z
N MET A 1 -7.12 52.12 4.43
CA MET A 1 -8.04 51.12 3.84
C MET A 1 -7.22 50.36 2.78
N ASN A 2 -6.22 49.59 3.18
CA ASN A 2 -6.24 48.15 3.47
C ASN A 2 -6.88 47.27 2.38
N PHE A 3 -6.10 47.01 1.31
CA PHE A 3 -6.32 45.92 0.35
C PHE A 3 -4.99 45.17 0.07
N GLN A 4 -4.22 44.88 1.11
CA GLN A 4 -3.13 43.89 1.04
C GLN A 4 -3.63 42.52 1.52
N ILE A 5 -4.72 42.05 0.92
CA ILE A 5 -5.01 40.61 0.83
C ILE A 5 -4.05 40.10 -0.25
N LEU A 6 -2.84 39.77 0.17
CA LEU A 6 -1.87 38.99 -0.61
C LEU A 6 -0.98 38.19 0.36
N LEU A 7 -1.64 37.66 1.39
CA LEU A 7 -1.16 36.55 2.19
C LEU A 7 -1.90 35.30 1.67
N ILE A 8 -1.18 34.17 1.61
CA ILE A 8 -1.62 32.84 1.18
C ILE A 8 -1.30 32.53 -0.30
N LEU A 9 -0.01 32.30 -0.55
CA LEU A 9 0.55 31.09 -1.20
C LEU A 9 2.07 31.23 -1.39
N SER A 10 2.76 31.87 -0.43
CA SER A 10 4.05 31.33 -0.03
C SER A 10 3.77 29.97 0.61
N LEU A 11 4.54 28.95 0.24
CA LEU A 11 4.56 27.63 0.89
C LEU A 11 3.55 26.58 0.41
N VAL A 12 3.70 26.15 -0.85
CA VAL A 12 3.96 24.72 -1.10
C VAL A 12 5.20 24.71 -2.00
N GLY A 13 6.42 24.72 -1.47
CA GLY A 13 6.84 23.59 -0.66
C GLY A 13 6.71 22.28 -1.43
N PHE A 14 6.82 22.29 -2.77
CA PHE A 14 7.36 21.13 -3.49
C PHE A 14 8.80 20.98 -3.01
N GLY A 15 8.93 20.47 -1.78
CA GLY A 15 10.15 19.89 -1.30
C GLY A 15 10.56 18.89 -2.35
N ALA A 16 11.78 19.05 -2.84
CA ALA A 16 12.52 17.96 -3.43
C ALA A 16 12.62 16.84 -2.38
N ALA A 17 11.61 15.99 -2.29
CA ALA A 17 11.79 14.64 -1.78
C ALA A 17 12.22 13.85 -3.02
N GLY A 18 13.54 13.69 -3.15
CA GLY A 18 14.08 12.70 -4.08
C GLY A 18 13.31 11.40 -3.88
N LEU A 19 13.09 10.69 -4.99
CA LEU A 19 12.60 9.32 -5.07
C LEU A 19 13.21 8.48 -3.94
N ASN A 20 12.57 8.49 -2.77
CA ASN A 20 13.06 7.75 -1.64
C ASN A 20 12.54 6.36 -1.87
N ASN A 21 13.45 5.44 -2.09
CA ASN A 21 13.10 4.08 -2.39
C ASN A 21 12.68 3.36 -1.10
N SER A 22 11.63 3.82 -0.44
CA SER A 22 11.39 3.41 0.94
C SER A 22 10.08 2.63 1.08
N LEU A 23 10.16 1.37 0.66
CA LEU A 23 9.64 0.28 1.49
C LEU A 23 10.42 0.15 2.83
N ASP A 24 11.28 1.13 3.16
CA ASP A 24 12.02 1.22 4.42
C ASP A 24 11.04 1.46 5.55
N GLY A 25 10.94 0.47 6.42
CA GLY A 25 9.92 0.37 7.45
C GLY A 25 9.21 -0.98 7.39
N LEU A 26 9.14 -1.60 6.21
CA LEU A 26 8.78 -3.00 6.12
C LEU A 26 9.93 -3.88 6.61
N ASP A 27 9.55 -5.07 7.07
CA ASP A 27 10.47 -6.18 7.29
C ASP A 27 11.31 -6.45 6.02
N SER A 28 12.61 -6.73 6.19
CA SER A 28 13.55 -6.83 5.07
C SER A 28 13.27 -8.03 4.16
N GLU A 29 12.76 -9.14 4.70
CA GLU A 29 12.34 -10.29 3.90
C GLU A 29 11.09 -9.92 3.09
N LEU A 30 10.14 -9.26 3.73
CA LEU A 30 8.92 -8.80 3.06
C LEU A 30 9.24 -7.82 1.92
N LYS A 31 10.13 -6.87 2.16
CA LYS A 31 10.63 -5.93 1.16
C LYS A 31 11.23 -6.68 -0.04
N ALA A 32 12.08 -7.67 0.20
CA ALA A 32 12.69 -8.46 -0.87
C ALA A 32 11.65 -9.27 -1.69
N GLU A 33 10.61 -9.80 -1.04
CA GLU A 33 9.50 -10.48 -1.73
C GLU A 33 8.72 -9.51 -2.63
N LEU A 34 8.42 -8.31 -2.14
CA LEU A 34 7.68 -7.27 -2.85
C LEU A 34 8.50 -6.64 -4.00
N GLU A 35 9.79 -6.41 -3.82
CA GLU A 35 10.66 -5.87 -4.89
C GLU A 35 11.04 -6.95 -5.92
N GLY A 36 11.02 -8.23 -5.52
CA GLY A 36 11.45 -9.35 -6.34
C GLY A 36 10.30 -10.06 -7.05
N LYS A 37 9.47 -10.76 -6.28
CA LYS A 37 8.45 -11.69 -6.79
C LYS A 37 7.13 -10.99 -7.07
N TYR A 38 6.74 -10.04 -6.22
CA TYR A 38 5.46 -9.35 -6.29
C TYR A 38 5.64 -7.86 -6.62
N LYS A 39 6.26 -7.59 -7.77
CA LYS A 39 6.68 -6.24 -8.15
C LYS A 39 5.52 -5.26 -8.21
N LYS A 40 4.38 -5.66 -8.77
CA LYS A 40 3.20 -4.79 -8.89
C LYS A 40 2.60 -4.48 -7.53
N LEU A 41 2.50 -5.49 -6.68
CA LEU A 41 2.11 -5.27 -5.29
C LEU A 41 3.10 -4.38 -4.55
N GLY A 42 4.41 -4.57 -4.77
CA GLY A 42 5.46 -3.76 -4.15
C GLY A 42 5.42 -2.30 -4.57
N GLU A 43 5.19 -2.03 -5.87
CA GLU A 43 4.95 -0.68 -6.38
C GLU A 43 3.73 -0.05 -5.68
N TRP A 44 2.62 -0.79 -5.60
CA TRP A 44 1.40 -0.30 -4.95
C TRP A 44 1.59 -0.04 -3.45
N VAL A 45 2.22 -0.96 -2.70
CA VAL A 45 2.50 -0.78 -1.26
C VAL A 45 3.41 0.43 -1.05
N LYS A 46 4.40 0.64 -1.92
CA LYS A 46 5.27 1.82 -1.88
C LYS A 46 4.46 3.11 -2.03
N GLU A 47 3.57 3.17 -3.03
CA GLU A 47 2.69 4.33 -3.20
C GLU A 47 1.83 4.59 -1.96
N LYS A 48 1.31 3.53 -1.31
CA LYS A 48 0.55 3.67 -0.07
C LYS A 48 1.40 4.17 1.09
N ILE A 49 2.64 3.70 1.25
CA ILE A 49 3.57 4.22 2.27
C ILE A 49 3.86 5.70 2.02
N GLU A 50 4.08 6.11 0.77
CA GLU A 50 4.26 7.52 0.40
C GLU A 50 3.00 8.37 0.67
N GLN A 51 1.81 7.75 0.63
CA GLN A 51 0.53 8.37 0.99
C GLN A 51 0.23 8.37 2.49
N GLY A 52 1.08 7.75 3.32
CA GLY A 52 0.95 7.75 4.78
C GLY A 52 0.63 6.40 5.42
N LEU A 53 0.69 5.29 4.68
CA LEU A 53 0.57 3.94 5.25
C LEU A 53 1.75 3.68 6.21
N GLU A 54 1.43 3.44 7.47
CA GLU A 54 2.44 3.16 8.49
C GLU A 54 2.78 1.66 8.54
N PRO A 55 4.03 1.26 8.22
CA PRO A 55 4.42 -0.13 8.31
C PRO A 55 4.45 -0.62 9.78
N GLY A 56 4.14 -1.89 9.96
CA GLY A 56 4.17 -2.58 11.23
C GLY A 56 5.59 -2.92 11.71
N LYS A 57 5.69 -3.29 12.99
CA LYS A 57 6.98 -3.60 13.65
C LYS A 57 7.65 -4.90 13.20
N ASP A 58 6.87 -5.82 12.63
CA ASP A 58 7.30 -7.16 12.26
C ASP A 58 6.63 -7.59 10.95
N LYS A 59 7.13 -8.69 10.36
CA LYS A 59 6.64 -9.22 9.08
C LYS A 59 5.12 -9.43 9.07
N LEU A 60 4.56 -10.03 10.11
CA LEU A 60 3.13 -10.33 10.17
C LEU A 60 2.30 -9.06 10.36
N SER A 61 2.76 -8.13 11.20
CA SER A 61 2.13 -6.82 11.35
C SER A 61 2.10 -6.06 10.02
N ASN A 62 3.19 -6.09 9.25
CA ASN A 62 3.26 -5.51 7.91
C ASN A 62 2.27 -6.16 6.94
N VAL A 63 2.21 -7.50 6.91
CA VAL A 63 1.23 -8.24 6.10
C VAL A 63 -0.21 -7.84 6.47
N LYS A 64 -0.51 -7.69 7.76
CA LYS A 64 -1.83 -7.24 8.24
C LYS A 64 -2.15 -5.81 7.81
N VAL A 65 -1.18 -4.91 7.86
CA VAL A 65 -1.33 -3.52 7.40
C VAL A 65 -1.65 -3.51 5.90
N ILE A 66 -0.88 -4.24 5.09
CA ILE A 66 -1.12 -4.35 3.63
C ILE A 66 -2.50 -4.95 3.35
N ALA A 67 -2.84 -6.05 4.03
CA ALA A 67 -4.15 -6.68 3.91
C ALA A 67 -5.28 -5.67 4.24
N ARG A 68 -5.14 -4.93 5.33
CA ARG A 68 -6.15 -3.95 5.73
C ARG A 68 -6.28 -2.81 4.75
N GLU A 69 -5.17 -2.30 4.25
CA GLU A 69 -5.14 -1.27 3.21
C GLU A 69 -5.89 -1.73 1.94
N ILE A 70 -5.73 -2.99 1.56
CA ILE A 70 -6.48 -3.58 0.43
C ILE A 70 -7.98 -3.62 0.71
N VAL A 71 -8.41 -3.97 1.93
CA VAL A 71 -9.85 -3.97 2.27
C VAL A 71 -10.42 -2.55 2.27
N ASP A 72 -9.70 -1.63 2.89
CA ASP A 72 -10.18 -0.28 3.16
C ASP A 72 -10.14 0.60 1.89
N HIS A 73 -9.11 0.45 1.05
CA HIS A 73 -8.88 1.28 -0.13
C HIS A 73 -8.98 0.54 -1.46
N GLY A 74 -9.01 -0.80 -1.45
CA GLY A 74 -8.93 -1.60 -2.67
C GLY A 74 -7.54 -1.57 -3.31
N VAL A 75 -7.38 -2.32 -4.39
CA VAL A 75 -6.23 -2.20 -5.31
C VAL A 75 -6.79 -1.62 -6.60
N ASP A 76 -6.24 -0.49 -7.07
CA ASP A 76 -6.76 0.45 -8.09
C ASP A 76 -7.15 -0.20 -9.44
N GLU A 77 -8.17 -1.07 -9.43
CA GLU A 77 -8.68 -1.93 -10.51
C GLU A 77 -7.62 -2.78 -11.25
N SER A 78 -6.39 -2.81 -10.75
CA SER A 78 -5.27 -3.52 -11.36
C SER A 78 -5.34 -5.02 -11.05
N LYS A 79 -5.71 -5.82 -12.05
CA LYS A 79 -5.75 -7.29 -11.93
C LYS A 79 -4.39 -7.89 -11.57
N ASP A 80 -3.29 -7.29 -12.06
CA ASP A 80 -1.94 -7.77 -11.75
C ASP A 80 -1.62 -7.57 -10.27
N VAL A 81 -1.91 -6.38 -9.74
CA VAL A 81 -1.76 -6.09 -8.29
C VAL A 81 -2.67 -7.00 -7.48
N ALA A 82 -3.92 -7.19 -7.90
CA ALA A 82 -4.87 -8.05 -7.21
C ALA A 82 -4.44 -9.53 -7.20
N THR A 83 -3.88 -10.02 -8.30
CA THR A 83 -3.37 -11.39 -8.43
C THR A 83 -2.15 -11.58 -7.53
N GLU A 84 -1.19 -10.65 -7.58
CA GLU A 84 0.00 -10.69 -6.74
C GLU A 84 -0.35 -10.57 -5.25
N ALA A 85 -1.29 -9.69 -4.88
CA ALA A 85 -1.80 -9.57 -3.52
C ALA A 85 -2.40 -10.88 -3.00
N SER A 86 -3.20 -11.54 -3.84
CA SER A 86 -3.82 -12.82 -3.49
C SER A 86 -2.78 -13.90 -3.22
N ASP A 87 -1.78 -14.05 -4.09
CA ASP A 87 -0.70 -15.03 -3.92
C ASP A 87 0.22 -14.69 -2.74
N PHE A 88 0.52 -13.41 -2.53
CA PHE A 88 1.32 -12.93 -1.41
C PHE A 88 0.65 -13.19 -0.06
N LEU A 89 -0.66 -12.96 0.05
CA LEU A 89 -1.40 -13.13 1.31
C LEU A 89 -1.80 -14.58 1.58
N ARG A 90 -1.80 -15.45 0.56
CA ARG A 90 -2.16 -16.86 0.67
C ARG A 90 -1.44 -17.62 1.80
N PRO A 91 -0.11 -17.55 1.96
CA PRO A 91 0.58 -18.23 3.07
C PRO A 91 0.15 -17.70 4.45
N TYR A 92 -0.33 -16.46 4.56
CA TYR A 92 -0.74 -15.82 5.81
C TYR A 92 -2.23 -16.00 6.12
N LYS A 93 -2.96 -16.82 5.36
CA LYS A 93 -4.39 -17.06 5.54
C LYS A 93 -4.76 -17.42 6.99
N ALA A 94 -3.96 -18.26 7.64
CA ALA A 94 -4.22 -18.69 9.01
C ALA A 94 -4.06 -17.52 10.00
N ASP A 95 -3.02 -16.71 9.84
CA ASP A 95 -2.70 -15.58 10.72
C ASP A 95 -3.62 -14.37 10.51
N LEU A 96 -4.13 -14.19 9.29
CA LEU A 96 -5.08 -13.14 8.92
C LEU A 96 -6.52 -13.50 9.31
N GLY A 97 -6.87 -14.79 9.32
CA GLY A 97 -8.18 -15.27 9.76
C GLY A 97 -9.32 -14.62 8.99
N VAL A 98 -10.17 -13.84 9.68
CA VAL A 98 -11.32 -13.15 9.08
C VAL A 98 -10.89 -12.11 8.04
N LEU A 99 -9.80 -11.37 8.33
CA LEU A 99 -9.29 -10.33 7.43
C LEU A 99 -8.89 -10.90 6.06
N TYR A 100 -8.42 -12.16 6.02
CA TYR A 100 -8.12 -12.82 4.75
C TYR A 100 -9.37 -13.00 3.87
N GLY A 101 -10.51 -13.28 4.50
CA GLY A 101 -11.79 -13.41 3.79
C GLY A 101 -12.24 -12.09 3.17
N GLU A 102 -12.09 -11.00 3.93
CA GLU A 102 -12.42 -9.64 3.48
C GLU A 102 -11.52 -9.22 2.31
N VAL A 103 -10.20 -9.36 2.46
CA VAL A 103 -9.26 -9.06 1.37
C VAL A 103 -9.58 -9.87 0.14
N ARG A 104 -9.80 -11.18 0.29
CA ARG A 104 -10.09 -12.04 -0.84
C ARG A 104 -11.37 -11.60 -1.55
N ALA A 105 -12.40 -11.19 -0.82
CA ALA A 105 -13.62 -10.66 -1.43
C ALA A 105 -13.31 -9.41 -2.25
N THR A 106 -12.58 -8.44 -1.69
CA THR A 106 -12.18 -7.21 -2.39
C THR A 106 -11.36 -7.51 -3.65
N LEU A 107 -10.39 -8.42 -3.57
CA LEU A 107 -9.58 -8.83 -4.71
C LEU A 107 -10.40 -9.57 -5.77
N GLU A 108 -11.32 -10.45 -5.35
CA GLU A 108 -12.22 -11.16 -6.27
C GLU A 108 -13.15 -10.20 -7.01
N GLU A 109 -13.59 -9.09 -6.40
CA GLU A 109 -14.36 -8.06 -7.09
C GLU A 109 -13.55 -7.43 -8.23
N VAL A 110 -12.32 -7.00 -7.95
CA VAL A 110 -11.41 -6.45 -8.97
C VAL A 110 -11.15 -7.45 -10.11
N LEU A 111 -10.97 -8.73 -9.78
CA LEU A 111 -10.72 -9.78 -10.77
C LEU A 111 -11.95 -10.10 -11.64
N LYS A 112 -13.17 -9.95 -11.10
CA LYS A 112 -14.45 -10.24 -11.77
C LYS A 112 -14.95 -9.12 -12.68
N ILE A 113 -14.52 -7.87 -12.47
CA ILE A 113 -15.01 -6.69 -13.22
C ILE A 113 -14.59 -6.68 -14.70
N ASN A 114 -13.80 -7.66 -15.19
CA ASN A 114 -13.35 -7.75 -16.59
C ASN A 114 -13.41 -9.18 -17.14
#